data_AF-A0A3D3GSY1-F1
#
_entry.id   AF-A0A3D3GSY1-F1
#
_cell.length_a   1.000
_cell.length_b   1.000
_cell.length_c   1.000
_cell.angle_alpha   90.00
_cell.angle_beta   90.00
_cell.angle_gamma   90.00
#
_symmetry.space_group_name_H-M   'P 1'
#
loop_
_entity.id
_entity.type
_entity.pdbx_description
1 polymer ?
#
loop_
_entity_poly.entity_id
_entity_poly.type
_entity_poly.pdbx_seq_one_letter_code
_entity_poly.pdbx_strand_id
1 'polypeptide(L)'
;SSDFIDFNDDELADIVSILRLINTFWVSFHQTQTIVNEVNDSVFYQGVLKILVILRPYTKIQAMSELNQARDVYQQKYQKKSETA
;
A
#
# COMPACT_ATOMS: atom_id res chain seq x y z
N SER A 1 -17.26 -14.86 3.81
CA SER A 1 -16.97 -13.71 2.93
C SER A 1 -16.37 -12.60 3.77
N SER A 2 -15.26 -12.00 3.34
CA SER A 2 -14.70 -10.83 4.02
C SER A 2 -15.70 -9.67 3.93
N ASP A 3 -16.02 -9.03 5.06
CA ASP A 3 -16.88 -7.84 5.08
C ASP A 3 -16.19 -6.59 4.53
N PHE A 4 -14.90 -6.69 4.23
CA PHE A 4 -14.04 -5.55 3.89
C PHE A 4 -13.74 -5.45 2.39
N ILE A 5 -13.42 -6.57 1.74
CA ILE A 5 -13.00 -6.62 0.33
C ILE A 5 -13.88 -7.59 -0.45
N ASP A 6 -14.22 -7.18 -1.67
CA ASP A 6 -14.95 -7.94 -2.67
C ASP A 6 -14.04 -8.17 -3.88
N PHE A 7 -13.31 -9.28 -3.85
CA PHE A 7 -12.59 -9.77 -5.03
C PHE A 7 -13.48 -10.77 -5.74
N ASN A 8 -13.46 -10.75 -7.08
CA ASN A 8 -13.96 -11.90 -7.83
C ASN A 8 -13.06 -13.10 -7.51
N ASP A 9 -13.64 -14.27 -7.22
CA ASP A 9 -12.90 -15.48 -6.86
C ASP A 9 -11.91 -15.88 -7.97
N ASP A 10 -12.28 -15.63 -9.23
CA ASP A 10 -11.43 -15.87 -10.41
C ASP A 10 -10.20 -14.96 -10.47
N GLU A 11 -10.25 -13.79 -9.82
CA GLU A 11 -9.18 -12.77 -9.81
C GLU A 11 -8.38 -12.75 -8.50
N LEU A 12 -8.87 -13.46 -7.46
CA LEU A 12 -8.28 -13.44 -6.13
C LEU A 12 -6.82 -13.89 -6.13
N ALA A 13 -6.51 -14.97 -6.85
CA ALA A 13 -5.16 -15.50 -6.95
C ALA A 13 -4.19 -14.49 -7.58
N ASP A 14 -4.63 -13.84 -8.65
CA ASP A 14 -3.84 -12.86 -9.38
C ASP A 14 -3.60 -11.60 -8.55
N ILE A 15 -4.63 -11.08 -7.88
CA ILE A 15 -4.46 -9.90 -7.01
C ILE A 15 -3.53 -10.21 -5.84
N VAL A 16 -3.67 -11.37 -5.19
CA VAL A 16 -2.75 -11.77 -4.11
C VAL A 16 -1.31 -11.87 -4.63
N SER A 17 -1.11 -12.39 -5.85
CA SER A 17 0.19 -12.44 -6.50
C SER A 17 0.76 -11.04 -6.77
N ILE A 18 -0.05 -10.12 -7.31
CA ILE A 18 0.33 -8.73 -7.57
C ILE A 18 0.71 -8.02 -6.27
N LEU A 19 -0.08 -8.18 -5.21
CA LEU A 19 0.21 -7.61 -3.89
C LEU A 19 1.55 -8.12 -3.33
N ARG A 20 1.85 -9.43 -3.49
CA ARG A 20 3.13 -10.02 -3.11
C ARG A 20 4.29 -9.45 -3.93
N LEU A 21 4.13 -9.33 -5.24
CA LEU A 21 5.15 -8.76 -6.13
C LEU A 21 5.49 -7.34 -5.71
N ILE A 22 4.47 -6.50 -5.50
CA ILE A 22 4.66 -5.11 -5.09
C ILE A 22 5.36 -5.04 -3.74
N ASN A 23 4.86 -5.78 -2.74
CA ASN A 23 5.49 -5.77 -1.41
C ASN A 23 6.95 -6.27 -1.44
N THR A 24 7.25 -7.26 -2.28
CA THR A 24 8.60 -7.86 -2.38
C THR A 24 9.58 -6.92 -3.07
N PHE A 25 9.17 -6.29 -4.17
CA PHE A 25 10.07 -5.50 -5.01
C PHE A 25 10.01 -4.00 -4.75
N TRP A 26 9.11 -3.53 -3.90
CA TRP A 26 8.92 -2.10 -3.67
C TRP A 26 10.21 -1.36 -3.28
N VAL A 27 10.98 -1.90 -2.33
CA VAL A 27 12.23 -1.27 -1.87
C VAL A 27 13.28 -1.26 -2.98
N SER A 28 13.47 -2.40 -3.66
CA SER A 28 14.40 -2.50 -4.80
C SER A 28 14.01 -1.54 -5.92
N PHE A 29 12.72 -1.44 -6.24
CA PHE A 29 12.21 -0.50 -7.22
C PHE A 29 12.50 0.95 -6.81
N HIS A 30 12.18 1.32 -5.56
CA HIS A 30 12.43 2.67 -5.03
C HIS A 30 13.90 3.06 -5.18
N GLN A 31 14.83 2.17 -4.79
CA GLN A 31 16.27 2.40 -4.87
C GLN A 31 16.75 2.67 -6.31
N THR A 32 16.15 2.03 -7.33
CA THR A 32 16.52 2.34 -8.73
C THR A 32 16.10 3.73 -9.20
N GLN A 33 15.12 4.34 -8.52
CA GLN A 33 14.57 5.65 -8.88
C GLN A 33 15.18 6.80 -8.05
N THR A 34 16.00 6.49 -7.04
CA THR A 34 16.60 7.49 -6.14
C THR A 34 18.12 7.37 -6.12
N ILE A 35 18.80 8.52 -6.15
CA ILE A 35 20.25 8.61 -5.95
C ILE A 35 20.61 8.33 -4.47
N VAL A 36 19.64 8.56 -3.57
CA VAL A 36 19.75 8.34 -2.13
C VAL A 36 19.45 6.87 -1.83
N ASN A 37 20.49 6.12 -1.46
CA ASN A 37 20.40 4.69 -1.14
C ASN A 37 19.79 4.40 0.25
N GLU A 38 19.35 5.42 0.98
CA GLU A 38 18.85 5.24 2.34
C GLU A 38 17.38 4.79 2.33
N VAL A 39 17.16 3.53 2.69
CA VAL A 39 15.83 2.98 2.92
C VAL A 39 15.42 3.36 4.34
N ASN A 40 14.53 4.35 4.46
CA ASN A 40 13.98 4.79 5.73
C ASN A 40 12.49 4.42 5.88
N ASP A 41 11.93 4.63 7.07
CA ASP A 41 10.52 4.31 7.38
C ASP A 41 9.51 4.93 6.40
N SER A 42 9.83 6.09 5.81
CA SER A 42 8.95 6.75 4.83
C SER A 42 8.81 5.91 3.54
N VAL A 43 9.88 5.24 3.10
CA VAL A 43 9.83 4.34 1.94
C VAL A 43 8.86 3.19 2.21
N PHE A 44 8.89 2.59 3.40
CA PHE A 44 7.96 1.53 3.77
C PHE A 44 6.50 2.02 3.79
N TYR A 45 6.24 3.19 4.39
CA TYR A 45 4.89 3.76 4.41
C TYR A 45 4.36 4.11 3.03
N GLN A 46 5.23 4.56 2.13
CA GLN A 46 4.88 4.81 0.73
C GLN A 46 4.43 3.50 0.03
N GLY A 47 5.09 2.37 0.31
CA GLY A 47 4.69 1.06 -0.21
C GLY A 47 3.31 0.62 0.28
N VAL A 48 3.04 0.79 1.58
CA VAL A 48 1.71 0.51 2.17
C VAL A 48 0.62 1.37 1.53
N LEU A 49 0.88 2.67 1.34
CA LEU A 49 -0.07 3.58 0.68
C LEU A 49 -0.40 3.14 -0.76
N LYS A 50 0.59 2.62 -1.51
CA LYS A 50 0.36 2.07 -2.85
C LYS A 50 -0.50 0.81 -2.82
N ILE A 51 -0.29 -0.08 -1.84
CA ILE A 51 -1.16 -1.25 -1.63
C ILE A 51 -2.60 -0.80 -1.35
N LEU A 52 -2.81 0.18 -0.47
CA LEU A 52 -4.16 0.70 -0.17
C LEU A 52 -4.87 1.27 -1.41
N VAL A 53 -4.12 1.88 -2.35
CA VAL A 53 -4.68 2.34 -3.63
C VAL A 53 -5.16 1.16 -4.49
N ILE A 54 -4.40 0.06 -4.53
CA ILE A 54 -4.77 -1.15 -5.28
C ILE A 54 -6.01 -1.82 -4.67
N LEU A 55 -6.14 -1.80 -3.35
CA LEU A 55 -7.29 -2.39 -2.66
C LEU A 55 -8.57 -1.54 -2.78
N ARG A 56 -8.45 -0.23 -3.04
CA ARG A 56 -9.59 0.71 -3.09
C ARG A 56 -10.74 0.27 -4.01
N PRO A 57 -10.53 -0.09 -5.29
CA PRO A 57 -11.64 -0.50 -6.17
C PRO A 57 -12.35 -1.78 -5.71
N TYR A 58 -11.69 -2.62 -4.93
CA TYR A 58 -12.25 -3.87 -4.40
C TYR A 58 -12.82 -3.70 -2.99
N THR A 59 -12.65 -2.55 -2.37
CA THR A 59 -13.14 -2.30 -1.02
C THR A 59 -14.64 -2.07 -1.06
N LYS A 60 -15.39 -2.83 -0.24
CA LYS A 60 -16.84 -2.69 -0.14
C LYS A 60 -17.20 -1.30 0.37
N ILE A 61 -18.37 -0.80 -0.05
CA ILE A 61 -18.83 0.55 0.31
C ILE A 61 -18.84 0.74 1.83
N GLN A 62 -19.29 -0.25 2.60
CA GLN A 62 -19.32 -0.16 4.07
C GLN A 62 -17.92 -0.07 4.71
N ALA A 63 -16.89 -0.62 4.07
CA ALA A 63 -15.52 -0.64 4.57
C ALA A 63 -14.66 0.52 4.05
N MET A 64 -15.19 1.33 3.13
CA MET A 64 -14.46 2.44 2.52
C MET A 64 -14.02 3.49 3.54
N SER A 65 -14.81 3.70 4.61
CA SER A 65 -14.44 4.60 5.71
C SER A 65 -13.20 4.11 6.44
N GLU A 66 -13.13 2.82 6.77
CA GLU A 66 -11.98 2.20 7.44
C GLU A 66 -10.74 2.20 6.54
N LEU A 67 -10.90 1.94 5.24
CA LEU A 67 -9.79 2.07 4.28
C LEU A 67 -9.25 3.50 4.24
N ASN A 68 -10.12 4.50 4.22
CA ASN A 68 -9.71 5.91 4.24
C ASN A 68 -8.98 6.26 5.55
N GLN A 69 -9.48 5.80 6.70
CA GLN A 69 -8.81 5.99 7.99
C GLN A 69 -7.40 5.36 8.00
N ALA A 70 -7.27 4.13 7.51
CA ALA A 70 -5.98 3.48 7.37
C ALA A 70 -5.05 4.29 6.47
N ARG A 71 -5.54 4.77 5.31
CA ARG A 71 -4.76 5.62 4.41
C ARG A 71 -4.29 6.89 5.12
N ASP A 72 -5.17 7.57 5.84
CA ASP A 72 -4.84 8.82 6.53
C ASP A 72 -3.76 8.61 7.61
N VAL A 73 -3.84 7.51 8.38
CA VAL A 73 -2.81 7.12 9.36
C VAL A 73 -1.45 6.91 8.68
N TYR A 74 -1.39 6.13 7.60
CA TYR A 74 -0.13 5.88 6.91
C TYR A 74 0.40 7.12 6.18
N GLN A 75 -0.48 8.00 5.73
CA GLN A 75 -0.11 9.27 5.11
C GLN A 75 0.52 10.24 6.12
N GLN A 76 -0.02 10.32 7.34
CA GLN A 76 0.59 11.09 8.43
C GLN A 76 1.96 10.53 8.82
N LYS A 77 2.07 9.19 8.94
CA LYS A 77 3.36 8.54 9.24
C LYS A 77 4.39 8.77 8.15
N TYR A 78 3.97 8.72 6.89
CA TYR A 78 4.81 9.03 5.73
C TYR A 78 5.35 10.47 5.81
N GLN A 79 4.46 11.45 5.95
CA GLN A 79 4.83 12.87 6.03
C GLN A 79 5.81 13.15 7.18
N LYS A 80 5.50 12.65 8.39
CA LYS A 80 6.35 12.84 9.56
C LYS A 80 7.77 12.29 9.35
N LYS A 81 7.91 11.15 8.68
CA LYS A 81 9.21 10.52 8.41
C LYS A 81 9.93 11.07 7.19
N SER A 82 9.21 11.62 6.21
CA SER A 82 9.83 12.30 5.06
C SER A 82 10.39 13.67 5.42
N GLU A 83 9.84 14.34 6.44
CA GLU A 83 10.32 15.65 6.92
C GLU A 83 11.57 15.54 7.82
N THR A 84 11.88 14.35 8.34
CA THR A 84 13.03 14.08 9.21
C THR A 84 14.18 13.35 8.52
N ALA A 85 14.06 13.09 7.22
CA ALA A 85 15.03 12.35 6.40
C ALA A 85 15.88 13.28 5.53
#